data_AF-A0ABD0Y6S5-F1
#
_entry.id   AF-A0ABD0Y6S5-F1
#
_cell.length_a   1.000
_cell.length_b   1.000
_cell.length_c   1.000
_cell.angle_alpha   90.00
_cell.angle_beta   90.00
_cell.angle_gamma   90.00
#
_symmetry.space_group_name_H-M   'P 1'
#
loop_
_entity.id
_entity.type
_entity.pdbx_description
1 polymer ?
#
loop_
_entity_poly.entity_id
_entity_poly.type
_entity_poly.pdbx_seq_one_letter_code
_entity_poly.pdbx_strand_id
1 'polypeptide(L)'
;MAISRNRFEPINSERKTTDFDAMKDIAPGCVTLGLPQQPHNCGQVRNVTAQLRNTQILCKLVALVNPAVSRRYLQIPTDELQSLHYCNRMSVGALTGALCAIMSQHEHVACPTDHQFNECVRIFPVILKPAVRYYKELNCDPITDPSGELKRYNCKILDELKDDKCYYNGKEYSEGEHVTREDLRDNCIVECSCDKHLKKAYFTCVNIECPSLFRPAPEEGCTDLYDHAHCCPQKKHCDHKDEPLPTCEYNGKTYKYGQMIYPKGCQSCICGEGWNGTLGEPWCRPVLCEMFLHYGNWLRQGCVPTYYTPDDCCPIPEWRCPSEADTIIDPEPSKIATPKSKDEMCRFGKLDLAVGQMLSPVKDSCVQCSCVMPPHVSCIMNTTCHEAPFTSIK
;
A
#
# COMPACT_ATOMS: atom_id res chain seq x y z
N MET A 1 1.17 20.00 -25.32
CA MET A 1 1.85 19.75 -24.04
C MET A 1 1.43 20.88 -23.11
N ALA A 2 0.65 20.59 -22.08
CA ALA A 2 0.35 21.58 -21.05
C ALA A 2 1.49 21.51 -20.03
N ILE A 3 2.09 22.65 -19.71
CA ILE A 3 3.17 22.77 -18.73
C ILE A 3 2.52 23.36 -17.48
N SER A 4 2.44 22.59 -16.40
CA SER A 4 1.96 23.10 -15.11
C SER A 4 3.13 23.32 -14.16
N ARG A 5 3.10 24.47 -13.46
CA ARG A 5 3.97 24.76 -12.33
C ARG A 5 3.16 24.52 -11.07
N ASN A 6 3.37 23.39 -10.40
CA ASN A 6 2.74 23.13 -9.12
C ASN A 6 3.50 23.86 -8.01
N ARG A 7 2.95 24.99 -7.57
CA ARG A 7 3.34 25.66 -6.34
C ARG A 7 2.46 25.11 -5.21
N PHE A 8 3.02 24.29 -4.34
CA PHE A 8 2.36 23.93 -3.09
C PHE A 8 2.62 25.03 -2.05
N GLU A 9 1.67 25.95 -1.88
CA GLU A 9 1.68 26.91 -0.78
C GLU A 9 1.13 26.26 0.49
N PRO A 10 1.74 26.48 1.67
CA PRO A 10 1.19 26.02 2.94
C PRO A 10 -0.04 26.85 3.31
N ILE A 11 -1.20 26.20 3.42
CA ILE A 11 -2.43 26.81 3.92
C ILE A 11 -2.33 26.94 5.45
N ASN A 12 -2.04 28.14 5.93
CA ASN A 12 -2.37 28.55 7.30
C ASN A 12 -3.81 29.07 7.30
N SER A 13 -4.75 28.38 7.97
CA SER A 13 -6.07 28.96 8.26
C SER A 13 -6.25 29.18 9.76
N GLU A 14 -6.07 30.44 10.17
CA GLU A 14 -6.61 30.94 11.42
C GLU A 14 -8.13 31.10 11.30
N ARG A 15 -8.82 30.48 12.25
CA ARG A 15 -10.27 30.48 12.40
C ARG A 15 -10.75 31.89 12.79
N LYS A 16 -11.67 32.48 12.03
CA LYS A 16 -12.56 33.54 12.53
C LYS A 16 -14.01 33.18 12.22
N THR A 17 -14.78 33.10 13.29
CA THR A 17 -16.22 32.88 13.40
C THR A 17 -17.01 34.12 13.02
N THR A 18 -18.09 33.95 12.24
CA THR A 18 -19.32 34.75 12.34
C THR A 18 -20.50 33.99 11.72
N ASP A 19 -21.60 33.93 12.49
CA ASP A 19 -22.94 33.46 12.14
C ASP A 19 -23.58 34.18 10.95
N PHE A 20 -24.46 33.51 10.20
CA PHE A 20 -25.92 33.73 10.25
C PHE A 20 -26.70 32.83 9.25
N ASP A 21 -27.90 32.45 9.72
CA ASP A 21 -28.96 31.62 9.15
C ASP A 21 -29.36 31.84 7.68
N ALA A 22 -29.81 30.77 6.99
CA ALA A 22 -31.16 30.66 6.42
C ALA A 22 -31.36 29.42 5.50
N MET A 23 -32.62 28.93 5.46
CA MET A 23 -33.24 27.92 4.55
C MET A 23 -32.89 26.45 4.87
N LYS A 24 -33.68 25.62 5.57
CA LYS A 24 -35.14 25.36 5.66
C LYS A 24 -35.85 24.91 4.37
N ASP A 25 -36.31 23.65 4.47
CA ASP A 25 -37.46 22.99 3.83
C ASP A 25 -37.34 22.51 2.37
N ILE A 26 -37.37 21.18 2.18
CA ILE A 26 -38.50 20.42 1.56
C ILE A 26 -38.11 18.92 1.45
N ALA A 27 -38.83 18.07 2.20
CA ALA A 27 -39.16 16.68 1.88
C ALA A 27 -40.68 16.55 2.14
N PRO A 28 -41.45 15.66 1.47
CA PRO A 28 -41.44 14.23 1.84
C PRO A 28 -41.85 13.24 0.72
N GLY A 29 -41.73 11.93 0.99
CA GLY A 29 -42.41 10.90 0.18
C GLY A 29 -42.00 9.45 0.45
N CYS A 30 -42.38 8.89 1.60
CA CYS A 30 -42.40 7.44 1.83
C CYS A 30 -43.71 6.83 1.33
N VAL A 31 -43.65 5.67 0.67
CA VAL A 31 -44.80 4.77 0.46
C VAL A 31 -44.40 3.35 0.86
N THR A 32 -45.16 2.79 1.78
CA THR A 32 -45.13 1.42 2.30
C THR A 32 -46.25 0.57 1.70
N LEU A 33 -45.94 -0.66 1.29
CA LEU A 33 -46.84 -1.82 1.12
C LEU A 33 -45.98 -3.04 1.54
N GLY A 34 -46.35 -4.00 2.40
CA GLY A 34 -47.65 -4.49 2.86
C GLY A 34 -47.79 -5.99 2.52
N LEU A 35 -47.16 -6.87 3.35
CA LEU A 35 -47.45 -8.29 3.77
C LEU A 35 -48.40 -9.21 2.94
N PRO A 36 -48.28 -10.58 2.96
CA PRO A 36 -48.43 -11.40 4.19
C PRO A 36 -47.67 -12.75 4.29
N GLN A 37 -47.92 -13.43 5.42
CA GLN A 37 -47.24 -14.57 6.05
C GLN A 37 -47.86 -15.97 5.78
N GLN A 38 -46.99 -17.01 5.79
CA GLN A 38 -47.12 -18.39 6.38
C GLN A 38 -48.04 -19.48 5.73
N PRO A 39 -47.99 -20.80 6.13
CA PRO A 39 -46.98 -21.66 6.84
C PRO A 39 -46.80 -23.14 6.29
N HIS A 40 -45.87 -23.91 6.91
CA HIS A 40 -45.86 -25.38 7.22
C HIS A 40 -44.72 -26.33 6.70
N ASN A 41 -44.02 -26.89 7.71
CA ASN A 41 -43.67 -28.29 8.00
C ASN A 41 -42.36 -29.02 7.59
N CYS A 42 -41.87 -29.76 8.60
CA CYS A 42 -40.68 -30.60 8.76
C CYS A 42 -40.59 -31.83 7.83
N GLY A 43 -39.35 -32.22 7.52
CA GLY A 43 -38.98 -33.55 7.03
C GLY A 43 -37.45 -33.75 7.06
N GLN A 44 -37.00 -34.86 7.62
CA GLN A 44 -35.65 -35.14 8.10
C GLN A 44 -34.84 -36.03 7.10
N VAL A 45 -33.49 -35.87 7.11
CA VAL A 45 -32.43 -36.92 6.96
C VAL A 45 -31.83 -37.27 5.57
N ARG A 46 -30.49 -36.99 5.48
CA ARG A 46 -29.34 -37.63 4.77
C ARG A 46 -29.10 -37.47 3.25
N ASN A 47 -27.99 -36.80 2.89
CA ASN A 47 -26.82 -37.46 2.26
C ASN A 47 -25.59 -36.53 2.19
N VAL A 48 -24.42 -37.05 2.59
CA VAL A 48 -23.11 -36.38 2.64
C VAL A 48 -22.26 -36.92 1.49
N THR A 49 -22.00 -36.11 0.45
CA THR A 49 -21.02 -36.46 -0.61
C THR A 49 -20.41 -35.21 -1.30
N ALA A 50 -20.08 -34.17 -0.52
CA ALA A 50 -19.47 -32.93 -1.06
C ALA A 50 -18.14 -32.52 -0.40
N GLN A 51 -17.68 -33.22 0.64
CA GLN A 51 -16.55 -32.74 1.49
C GLN A 51 -15.16 -33.30 1.14
N LEU A 52 -15.03 -34.29 0.25
CA LEU A 52 -13.75 -34.97 0.00
C LEU A 52 -12.86 -34.30 -1.07
N ARG A 53 -13.33 -33.28 -1.80
CA ARG A 53 -12.53 -32.63 -2.88
C ARG A 53 -11.62 -31.50 -2.38
N ASN A 54 -11.93 -30.85 -1.25
CA ASN A 54 -11.14 -29.69 -0.78
C ASN A 54 -9.85 -30.07 -0.03
N THR A 55 -9.76 -31.29 0.51
CA THR A 55 -8.63 -31.74 1.34
C THR A 55 -7.37 -32.04 0.50
N GLN A 56 -7.52 -32.44 -0.76
CA GLN A 56 -6.38 -32.73 -1.65
C GLN A 56 -5.65 -31.47 -2.14
N ILE A 57 -6.33 -30.32 -2.20
CA ILE A 57 -5.74 -29.05 -2.65
C ILE A 57 -4.85 -28.44 -1.55
N LEU A 58 -5.25 -28.56 -0.28
CA LEU A 58 -4.46 -28.07 0.85
C LEU A 58 -3.17 -28.90 1.06
N CYS A 59 -3.21 -30.22 0.89
CA CYS A 59 -2.02 -31.05 1.07
C CYS A 59 -0.94 -30.80 0.00
N LYS A 60 -1.30 -30.40 -1.23
CA LYS A 60 -0.34 -30.03 -2.29
C LYS A 60 0.37 -28.70 -2.01
N LEU A 61 -0.28 -27.76 -1.33
CA LEU A 61 0.33 -26.48 -0.94
C LEU A 61 1.35 -26.63 0.19
N VAL A 62 1.14 -27.58 1.11
CA VAL A 62 2.07 -27.86 2.21
C VAL A 62 3.35 -28.57 1.71
N ALA A 63 3.25 -29.41 0.67
CA ALA A 63 4.40 -30.10 0.09
C ALA A 63 5.39 -29.18 -0.66
N LEU A 64 4.98 -27.97 -1.05
CA LEU A 64 5.82 -27.00 -1.76
C LEU A 64 6.72 -26.15 -0.82
N VAL A 65 6.51 -26.22 0.49
CA VAL A 65 7.19 -25.35 1.47
C VAL A 65 8.30 -26.11 2.24
N ASN A 66 8.40 -27.43 2.12
CA ASN A 66 9.43 -28.21 2.82
C ASN A 66 9.86 -29.49 2.05
N PRO A 67 11.06 -29.54 1.44
CA PRO A 67 11.54 -30.70 0.68
C PRO A 67 11.75 -31.98 1.52
N ALA A 68 11.70 -31.91 2.86
CA ALA A 68 11.94 -33.06 3.73
C ALA A 68 10.72 -34.01 3.88
N VAL A 69 9.55 -33.67 3.34
CA VAL A 69 8.30 -34.45 3.52
C VAL A 69 7.85 -35.17 2.23
N SER A 70 8.71 -35.27 1.21
CA SER A 70 8.33 -35.78 -0.12
C SER A 70 8.67 -37.26 -0.39
N ARG A 71 8.61 -38.15 0.61
CA ARG A 71 8.68 -39.60 0.38
C ARG A 71 7.60 -40.35 1.16
N ARG A 72 6.34 -40.28 0.70
CA ARG A 72 5.36 -41.37 0.89
C ARG A 72 4.02 -41.24 0.17
N TYR A 73 3.71 -40.13 -0.49
CA TYR A 73 2.40 -39.96 -1.13
C TYR A 73 2.52 -39.51 -2.58
N LEU A 74 2.68 -40.46 -3.49
CA LEU A 74 2.43 -40.25 -4.91
C LEU A 74 2.02 -41.60 -5.53
N GLN A 75 0.73 -41.80 -5.69
CA GLN A 75 0.13 -42.64 -6.74
C GLN A 75 -1.39 -42.46 -6.69
N ILE A 76 -1.98 -41.92 -7.77
CA ILE A 76 -3.27 -42.27 -8.40
C ILE A 76 -3.60 -41.20 -9.48
N PRO A 77 -4.24 -41.59 -10.62
CA PRO A 77 -4.23 -40.84 -11.88
C PRO A 77 -5.40 -39.85 -12.07
N THR A 78 -5.36 -39.23 -13.24
CA THR A 78 -6.06 -38.09 -13.85
C THR A 78 -7.59 -38.24 -14.04
N ASP A 79 -8.33 -37.11 -14.09
CA ASP A 79 -8.98 -36.57 -15.30
C ASP A 79 -10.13 -35.56 -15.04
N GLU A 80 -10.19 -34.57 -15.93
CA GLU A 80 -11.31 -33.71 -16.37
C GLU A 80 -12.12 -32.76 -15.45
N LEU A 81 -12.14 -31.49 -15.93
CA LEU A 81 -13.29 -30.57 -16.12
C LEU A 81 -13.85 -29.70 -14.97
N GLN A 82 -13.53 -28.41 -15.12
CA GLN A 82 -14.43 -27.24 -15.24
C GLN A 82 -15.26 -26.69 -14.06
N SER A 83 -14.92 -25.43 -13.72
CA SER A 83 -15.79 -24.23 -13.70
C SER A 83 -16.99 -24.12 -12.73
N LEU A 84 -16.86 -23.11 -11.86
CA LEU A 84 -17.76 -21.97 -11.58
C LEU A 84 -18.25 -21.79 -10.12
N HIS A 85 -17.88 -20.61 -9.61
CA HIS A 85 -18.63 -19.63 -8.82
C HIS A 85 -19.45 -19.99 -7.56
N TYR A 86 -19.17 -19.15 -6.55
CA TYR A 86 -20.03 -18.66 -5.47
C TYR A 86 -20.40 -19.62 -4.34
N CYS A 87 -19.82 -19.39 -3.16
CA CYS A 87 -20.61 -19.20 -1.95
C CYS A 87 -19.86 -18.35 -0.91
N ASN A 88 -20.48 -17.22 -0.57
CA ASN A 88 -20.03 -16.24 0.39
C ASN A 88 -20.61 -16.60 1.78
N ARG A 89 -19.87 -16.28 2.86
CA ARG A 89 -20.24 -16.38 4.29
C ARG A 89 -20.39 -17.80 4.88
N MET A 90 -19.30 -18.28 5.48
CA MET A 90 -19.36 -19.04 6.73
C MET A 90 -18.40 -18.40 7.75
N SER A 91 -18.86 -18.24 8.99
CA SER A 91 -18.01 -17.78 10.09
C SER A 91 -16.95 -18.84 10.40
N VAL A 92 -15.74 -18.39 10.73
CA VAL A 92 -14.55 -19.22 10.99
C VAL A 92 -14.82 -20.31 12.06
N GLY A 93 -15.73 -20.04 13.01
CA GLY A 93 -16.12 -21.01 14.05
C GLY A 93 -16.90 -22.24 13.56
N ALA A 94 -17.57 -22.16 12.39
CA ALA A 94 -18.32 -23.29 11.84
C ALA A 94 -17.41 -24.32 11.11
N LEU A 95 -16.27 -23.85 10.58
CA LEU A 95 -15.27 -24.70 9.92
C LEU A 95 -14.45 -25.51 10.91
N THR A 96 -14.10 -24.93 12.06
CA THR A 96 -13.37 -25.62 13.15
C THR A 96 -14.19 -26.73 13.80
N GLY A 97 -15.50 -26.52 13.99
CA GLY A 97 -16.38 -27.56 14.54
C GLY A 97 -16.54 -28.78 13.62
N ALA A 98 -16.61 -28.57 12.30
CA ALA A 98 -16.77 -29.65 11.33
C ALA A 98 -15.48 -30.48 11.14
N LEU A 99 -14.30 -29.85 11.19
CA LEU A 99 -13.00 -30.53 11.10
C LEU A 99 -12.70 -31.36 12.36
N CYS A 100 -13.05 -30.86 13.55
CA CYS A 100 -12.80 -31.56 14.81
C CYS A 100 -13.65 -32.83 14.97
N ALA A 101 -14.89 -32.82 14.46
CA ALA A 101 -15.79 -33.98 14.49
C ALA A 101 -15.34 -35.11 13.55
N ILE A 102 -14.67 -34.78 12.44
CA ILE A 102 -14.15 -35.77 11.47
C ILE A 102 -12.87 -36.43 11.98
N MET A 103 -12.05 -35.71 12.76
CA MET A 103 -10.78 -36.23 13.28
C MET A 103 -10.90 -37.06 14.58
N SER A 104 -12.08 -37.10 15.23
CA SER A 104 -12.28 -37.86 16.46
C SER A 104 -12.54 -39.37 16.26
N GLN A 105 -12.59 -39.87 15.02
CA GLN A 105 -12.88 -41.29 14.74
C GLN A 105 -11.64 -42.13 14.35
N HIS A 106 -10.46 -41.54 14.27
CA HIS A 106 -9.22 -42.30 14.04
C HIS A 106 -8.07 -41.74 14.90
N GLU A 107 -7.84 -42.44 16.02
CA GLU A 107 -6.65 -42.39 16.90
C GLU A 107 -6.30 -41.06 17.61
N HIS A 108 -5.76 -41.23 18.82
CA HIS A 108 -5.48 -40.19 19.82
C HIS A 108 -4.48 -39.14 19.32
N VAL A 109 -4.98 -38.05 18.73
CA VAL A 109 -4.22 -36.82 18.51
C VAL A 109 -4.92 -35.69 19.25
N ALA A 110 -4.26 -35.15 20.26
CA ALA A 110 -4.75 -33.96 20.96
C ALA A 110 -4.83 -32.80 19.95
N CYS A 111 -6.02 -32.21 19.80
CA CYS A 111 -6.19 -31.01 19.00
C CYS A 111 -5.37 -29.87 19.63
N PRO A 112 -4.53 -29.15 18.86
CA PRO A 112 -3.89 -27.96 19.38
C PRO A 112 -4.98 -26.95 19.75
N THR A 113 -4.87 -26.38 20.95
CA THR A 113 -5.80 -25.35 21.43
C THR A 113 -5.74 -24.13 20.50
N ASP A 114 -6.84 -23.37 20.41
CA ASP A 114 -6.99 -22.13 19.61
C ASP A 114 -5.85 -21.10 19.79
N HIS A 115 -5.02 -21.27 20.82
CA HIS A 115 -3.83 -20.47 21.06
C HIS A 115 -2.69 -20.75 20.07
N GLN A 116 -2.51 -21.98 19.59
CA GLN A 116 -1.37 -22.35 18.74
C GLN A 116 -1.56 -21.99 17.26
N PHE A 117 -2.81 -21.90 16.77
CA PHE A 117 -3.07 -21.49 15.38
C PHE A 117 -2.94 -19.96 15.19
N ASN A 118 -3.15 -19.19 16.26
CA ASN A 118 -2.90 -17.74 16.28
C ASN A 118 -1.41 -17.37 16.43
N GLU A 119 -0.53 -18.33 16.76
CA GLU A 119 0.92 -18.10 16.84
C GLU A 119 1.64 -18.25 15.48
N CYS A 120 1.11 -19.04 14.54
CA CYS A 120 1.72 -19.14 13.20
C CYS A 120 1.49 -17.92 12.30
N VAL A 121 0.58 -17.00 12.66
CA VAL A 121 0.32 -15.73 11.96
C VAL A 121 0.89 -14.53 12.74
N ARG A 122 1.55 -14.78 13.88
CA ARG A 122 2.10 -13.74 14.75
C ARG A 122 3.49 -14.15 15.26
N ILE A 123 4.53 -14.01 14.42
CA ILE A 123 5.94 -13.70 14.78
C ILE A 123 6.65 -13.38 13.45
N PHE A 124 6.26 -12.28 12.82
CA PHE A 124 7.18 -11.46 12.03
C PHE A 124 6.73 -10.02 12.29
N PRO A 125 7.62 -9.08 12.63
CA PRO A 125 7.25 -7.69 12.50
C PRO A 125 6.81 -7.55 11.04
N VAL A 126 5.54 -7.24 10.80
CA VAL A 126 5.09 -6.87 9.45
C VAL A 126 5.88 -5.61 9.15
N ILE A 127 7.04 -5.77 8.51
CA ILE A 127 7.84 -4.66 8.04
C ILE A 127 6.94 -3.96 7.05
N LEU A 128 6.42 -2.78 7.43
CA LEU A 128 5.60 -1.96 6.56
C LEU A 128 6.39 -1.69 5.28
N LYS A 129 5.88 -2.18 4.14
CA LYS A 129 6.49 -1.92 2.83
C LYS A 129 6.69 -0.41 2.58
N PRO A 130 5.74 0.48 2.96
CA PRO A 130 5.95 1.92 2.90
C PRO A 130 7.18 2.41 3.65
N ALA A 131 7.45 1.89 4.85
CA ALA A 131 8.59 2.29 5.67
C ALA A 131 9.92 1.95 4.98
N VAL A 132 10.06 0.71 4.52
CA VAL A 132 11.25 0.27 3.78
C VAL A 132 11.46 1.09 2.52
N ARG A 133 10.38 1.38 1.79
CA ARG A 133 10.47 2.14 0.56
C ARG A 133 10.85 3.59 0.81
N TYR A 134 10.25 4.23 1.81
CA TYR A 134 10.59 5.58 2.24
C TYR A 134 12.10 5.72 2.46
N TYR A 135 12.71 4.79 3.21
CA TYR A 135 14.16 4.82 3.45
C TYR A 135 15.00 4.59 2.20
N LYS A 136 14.57 3.68 1.30
CA LYS A 136 15.26 3.46 0.02
C LYS A 136 15.22 4.69 -0.88
N GLU A 137 14.09 5.39 -0.95
CA GLU A 137 13.97 6.60 -1.77
C GLU A 137 14.79 7.77 -1.22
N LEU A 138 15.01 7.81 0.11
CA LEU A 138 15.89 8.76 0.76
C LEU A 138 17.39 8.37 0.70
N ASN A 139 17.73 7.26 0.06
CA ASN A 139 19.09 6.70 0.03
C ASN A 139 19.66 6.41 1.42
N CYS A 140 18.82 5.95 2.36
CA CYS A 140 19.30 5.47 3.65
C CYS A 140 19.91 4.07 3.54
N ASP A 141 20.96 3.81 4.32
CA ASP A 141 21.63 2.51 4.31
C ASP A 141 20.90 1.50 5.21
N PRO A 142 20.59 0.28 4.74
CA PRO A 142 20.03 -0.77 5.59
C PRO A 142 21.09 -1.28 6.57
N ILE A 143 20.68 -1.53 7.81
CA ILE A 143 21.50 -2.19 8.83
C ILE A 143 20.84 -3.53 9.17
N THR A 144 21.56 -4.61 8.86
CA THR A 144 21.15 -5.99 9.15
C THR A 144 21.88 -6.54 10.36
N ASP A 145 21.29 -7.52 11.02
CA ASP A 145 21.98 -8.31 12.04
C ASP A 145 22.92 -9.37 11.41
N PRO A 146 23.69 -10.13 12.21
CA PRO A 146 24.57 -11.19 11.70
C PRO A 146 23.85 -12.33 10.96
N SER A 147 22.53 -12.47 11.12
CA SER A 147 21.73 -13.45 10.38
C SER A 147 21.28 -12.94 9.01
N GLY A 148 21.53 -11.65 8.71
CA GLY A 148 21.10 -10.98 7.48
C GLY A 148 19.70 -10.39 7.57
N GLU A 149 19.05 -10.40 8.74
CA GLU A 149 17.73 -9.82 8.92
C GLU A 149 17.83 -8.29 9.05
N LEU A 150 17.00 -7.55 8.30
CA LEU A 150 16.93 -6.09 8.37
C LEU A 150 16.38 -5.63 9.73
N LYS A 151 17.16 -4.83 10.47
CA LYS A 151 16.76 -4.32 11.79
C LYS A 151 16.42 -2.84 11.80
N ARG A 152 17.12 -2.02 11.01
CA ARG A 152 16.92 -0.57 10.93
C ARG A 152 17.58 0.02 9.69
N TYR A 153 17.42 1.33 9.51
CA TYR A 153 18.17 2.12 8.54
C TYR A 153 19.06 3.17 9.19
N ASN A 154 20.13 3.53 8.51
CA ASN A 154 20.95 4.71 8.80
C ASN A 154 20.54 5.84 7.86
N CYS A 155 19.84 6.84 8.38
CA CYS A 155 19.31 7.99 7.62
C CYS A 155 19.97 9.32 8.02
N LYS A 156 21.29 9.34 8.27
CA LYS A 156 22.03 10.56 8.67
C LYS A 156 21.86 11.74 7.71
N ILE A 157 21.58 11.48 6.44
CA ILE A 157 21.30 12.52 5.44
C ILE A 157 20.20 13.48 5.88
N LEU A 158 19.22 13.02 6.67
CA LEU A 158 18.15 13.90 7.18
C LEU A 158 18.62 14.86 8.28
N ASP A 159 19.61 14.46 9.07
CA ASP A 159 20.20 15.31 10.12
C ASP A 159 21.11 16.40 9.53
N GLU A 160 21.56 16.21 8.29
CA GLU A 160 22.49 17.11 7.58
C GLU A 160 21.78 18.13 6.66
N LEU A 161 20.45 18.08 6.60
CA LEU A 161 19.68 18.98 5.73
C LEU A 161 19.74 20.42 6.24
N LYS A 162 20.28 21.32 5.41
CA LYS A 162 20.32 22.75 5.70
C LYS A 162 19.08 23.46 5.20
N ASP A 163 18.63 24.47 5.93
CA ASP A 163 17.46 25.27 5.56
C ASP A 163 17.62 26.01 4.23
N ASP A 164 18.84 26.37 3.84
CA ASP A 164 19.14 27.17 2.66
C ASP A 164 19.61 26.36 1.45
N LYS A 165 19.47 25.03 1.49
CA LYS A 165 19.89 24.11 0.42
C LYS A 165 18.80 23.12 0.04
N CYS A 166 18.80 22.71 -1.23
CA CYS A 166 18.02 21.58 -1.71
C CYS A 166 18.89 20.33 -1.81
N TYR A 167 18.28 19.15 -1.71
CA TYR A 167 19.00 17.88 -1.71
C TYR A 167 18.30 16.91 -2.64
N TYR A 168 19.00 16.32 -3.59
CA TYR A 168 18.42 15.30 -4.47
C TYR A 168 19.47 14.27 -4.85
N ASN A 169 19.12 12.99 -4.70
CA ASN A 169 19.97 11.85 -5.04
C ASN A 169 21.41 11.95 -4.46
N GLY A 170 21.51 12.37 -3.20
CA GLY A 170 22.80 12.53 -2.49
C GLY A 170 23.60 13.79 -2.87
N LYS A 171 23.07 14.67 -3.71
CA LYS A 171 23.71 15.96 -4.09
C LYS A 171 23.03 17.14 -3.39
N GLU A 172 23.82 18.13 -3.01
CA GLU A 172 23.37 19.42 -2.48
C GLU A 172 23.25 20.44 -3.63
N TYR A 173 22.21 21.26 -3.61
CA TYR A 173 21.93 22.31 -4.60
C TYR A 173 21.68 23.64 -3.87
N SER A 174 22.25 24.70 -4.41
CA SER A 174 22.10 26.09 -3.99
C SER A 174 20.98 26.77 -4.77
N GLU A 175 20.52 27.92 -4.28
CA GLU A 175 19.52 28.73 -4.98
C GLU A 175 19.92 29.02 -6.44
N GLY A 176 19.01 28.73 -7.36
CA GLY A 176 19.22 28.87 -8.81
C GLY A 176 19.94 27.70 -9.48
N GLU A 177 20.42 26.69 -8.74
CA GLU A 177 20.99 25.49 -9.35
C GLU A 177 19.90 24.53 -9.83
N HIS A 178 20.19 23.84 -10.93
CA HIS A 178 19.26 22.93 -11.59
C HIS A 178 19.70 21.48 -11.44
N VAL A 179 18.74 20.57 -11.29
CA VAL A 179 19.00 19.13 -11.38
C VAL A 179 19.23 18.77 -12.85
N THR A 180 20.34 18.10 -13.16
CA THR A 180 20.65 17.70 -14.53
C THR A 180 19.63 16.67 -15.04
N ARG A 181 19.41 16.61 -16.35
CA ARG A 181 18.44 15.67 -16.93
C ARG A 181 18.84 14.22 -16.68
N GLU A 182 20.13 13.94 -16.64
CA GLU A 182 20.72 12.62 -16.38
C GLU A 182 20.55 12.19 -14.92
N ASP A 183 20.46 13.15 -13.98
CA ASP A 183 20.21 12.87 -12.57
C ASP A 183 18.71 12.67 -12.27
N LEU A 184 17.81 13.22 -13.10
CA LEU A 184 16.36 13.02 -12.97
C LEU A 184 15.98 11.60 -13.38
N ARG A 185 15.45 10.83 -12.43
CA ARG A 185 15.07 9.43 -12.66
C ARG A 185 13.67 9.28 -13.27
N ASP A 186 12.81 10.27 -13.10
CA ASP A 186 11.47 10.31 -13.69
C ASP A 186 11.48 11.06 -15.03
N ASN A 187 10.88 10.45 -16.06
CA ASN A 187 10.71 11.06 -17.38
C ASN A 187 9.53 12.04 -17.46
N CYS A 188 8.69 12.07 -16.43
CA CYS A 188 7.63 13.05 -16.27
C CYS A 188 8.13 14.38 -15.72
N ILE A 189 9.36 14.45 -15.23
CA ILE A 189 9.98 15.69 -14.74
C ILE A 189 10.88 16.26 -15.85
N VAL A 190 10.52 17.45 -16.35
CA VAL A 190 11.29 18.15 -17.39
C VAL A 190 12.54 18.78 -16.79
N GLU A 191 12.37 19.47 -15.68
CA GLU A 191 13.39 20.27 -15.02
C GLU A 191 13.01 20.50 -13.56
N CYS A 192 14.01 20.55 -12.68
CA CYS A 192 13.84 21.05 -11.31
C CYS A 192 14.93 22.07 -11.00
N SER A 193 14.54 23.22 -10.42
CA SER A 193 15.45 24.23 -9.88
C SER A 193 15.32 24.30 -8.35
N CYS A 194 16.42 24.54 -7.66
CA CYS A 194 16.41 24.86 -6.25
C CYS A 194 16.04 26.33 -6.08
N ASP A 195 14.86 26.60 -5.56
CA ASP A 195 14.36 27.94 -5.27
C ASP A 195 14.44 28.23 -3.77
N LYS A 196 14.29 29.50 -3.38
CA LYS A 196 14.31 29.92 -1.98
C LYS A 196 13.17 30.86 -1.65
N HIS A 197 12.42 30.53 -0.60
CA HIS A 197 11.37 31.41 -0.07
C HIS A 197 11.45 31.48 1.45
N LEU A 198 11.39 32.69 2.03
CA LEU A 198 11.50 32.93 3.47
C LEU A 198 12.69 32.20 4.13
N LYS A 199 13.85 32.23 3.47
CA LYS A 199 15.09 31.54 3.84
C LYS A 199 15.06 30.00 3.77
N LYS A 200 13.96 29.38 3.35
CA LYS A 200 13.85 27.94 3.14
C LYS A 200 14.01 27.62 1.66
N ALA A 201 15.01 26.81 1.33
CA ALA A 201 15.21 26.29 -0.02
C ALA A 201 14.26 25.13 -0.31
N TYR A 202 13.79 24.98 -1.54
CA TYR A 202 12.95 23.86 -1.98
C TYR A 202 13.06 23.68 -3.50
N PHE A 203 12.73 22.50 -4.02
CA PHE A 203 12.68 22.31 -5.46
C PHE A 203 11.36 22.82 -6.04
N THR A 204 11.46 23.59 -7.12
CA THR A 204 10.35 23.82 -8.04
C THR A 204 10.60 22.99 -9.28
N CYS A 205 9.69 22.05 -9.57
CA CYS A 205 9.81 21.16 -10.71
C CYS A 205 8.71 21.43 -11.74
N VAL A 206 9.09 21.32 -13.01
CA VAL A 206 8.18 21.36 -14.15
C VAL A 206 7.84 19.92 -14.54
N ASN A 207 6.56 19.58 -14.43
CA ASN A 207 6.07 18.23 -14.73
C ASN A 207 5.32 18.20 -16.07
N ILE A 208 5.40 17.06 -16.75
CA ILE A 208 4.62 16.78 -17.96
C ILE A 208 3.27 16.26 -17.52
N GLU A 209 2.21 16.99 -17.83
CA GLU A 209 0.85 16.48 -17.74
C GLU A 209 0.43 15.88 -19.08
N CYS A 210 0.08 14.59 -19.06
CA CYS A 210 -0.26 13.87 -20.27
C CYS A 210 -1.61 14.31 -20.82
N PRO A 211 -1.70 14.68 -22.13
CA PRO A 211 -2.96 15.08 -22.74
C PRO A 211 -4.08 14.02 -22.63
N SER A 212 -3.72 12.74 -22.48
CA SER A 212 -4.66 11.64 -22.27
C SER A 212 -5.46 11.78 -20.98
N LEU A 213 -4.93 12.45 -19.95
CA LEU A 213 -5.64 12.69 -18.68
C LEU A 213 -6.83 13.65 -18.81
N PHE A 214 -6.81 14.50 -19.85
CA PHE A 214 -7.85 15.51 -20.09
C PHE A 214 -8.82 15.12 -21.21
N ARG A 215 -8.67 13.91 -21.75
CA ARG A 215 -9.53 13.38 -22.80
C ARG A 215 -10.47 12.33 -22.22
N PRO A 216 -11.63 12.08 -22.86
CA PRO A 216 -12.42 10.90 -22.54
C PRO A 216 -11.56 9.64 -22.59
N ALA A 217 -11.97 8.62 -21.85
CA ALA A 217 -11.35 7.31 -21.92
C ALA A 217 -11.23 6.86 -23.39
N PRO A 218 -10.17 6.11 -23.76
CA PRO A 218 -10.04 5.59 -25.10
C PRO A 218 -11.32 4.90 -25.56
N GLU A 219 -11.69 5.12 -26.82
CA GLU A 219 -12.76 4.37 -27.48
C GLU A 219 -12.62 2.87 -27.22
N GLU A 220 -13.75 2.17 -27.14
CA GLU A 220 -13.76 0.72 -26.92
C GLU A 220 -12.89 -0.01 -27.97
N GLY A 221 -12.09 -0.97 -27.50
CA GLY A 221 -11.11 -1.68 -28.33
C GLY A 221 -9.83 -0.89 -28.65
N CYS A 222 -9.69 0.35 -28.16
CA CYS A 222 -8.46 1.11 -28.28
C CYS A 222 -7.64 1.14 -26.98
N THR A 223 -6.32 1.21 -27.10
CA THR A 223 -5.38 1.18 -25.98
C THR A 223 -4.23 2.15 -26.21
N ASP A 224 -3.90 2.92 -25.19
CA ASP A 224 -2.72 3.78 -25.16
C ASP A 224 -1.45 2.94 -24.95
N LEU A 225 -0.44 3.20 -25.77
CA LEU A 225 0.84 2.50 -25.76
C LEU A 225 1.97 3.44 -25.31
N TYR A 226 2.82 2.89 -24.46
CA TYR A 226 3.86 3.56 -23.71
C TYR A 226 5.22 2.93 -24.02
N ASP A 227 6.26 3.67 -23.72
CA ASP A 227 7.62 3.18 -23.62
C ASP A 227 8.27 3.75 -22.35
N HIS A 228 9.47 3.26 -22.05
CA HIS A 228 10.22 3.64 -20.86
C HIS A 228 10.99 4.95 -21.01
N ALA A 229 10.99 5.59 -22.18
CA ALA A 229 11.70 6.84 -22.45
C ALA A 229 10.79 8.07 -22.27
N HIS A 230 9.48 7.89 -22.36
CA HIS A 230 8.52 8.98 -22.33
C HIS A 230 7.55 8.88 -21.15
N CYS A 231 7.16 10.03 -20.61
CA CYS A 231 6.14 10.12 -19.56
C CYS A 231 4.74 9.70 -20.03
N CYS A 232 4.40 10.06 -21.27
CA CYS A 232 3.03 9.97 -21.78
C CYS A 232 2.89 8.87 -22.82
N PRO A 233 1.65 8.43 -23.13
CA PRO A 233 1.41 7.57 -24.27
C PRO A 233 2.05 8.15 -25.54
N GLN A 234 2.78 7.31 -26.25
CA GLN A 234 3.37 7.69 -27.54
C GLN A 234 2.46 7.34 -28.70
N LYS A 235 1.63 6.30 -28.55
CA LYS A 235 0.74 5.80 -29.60
C LYS A 235 -0.57 5.35 -29.01
N LYS A 236 -1.57 5.25 -29.87
CA LYS A 236 -2.85 4.59 -29.60
C LYS A 236 -3.00 3.46 -30.61
N HIS A 237 -3.49 2.31 -30.17
CA HIS A 237 -3.77 1.16 -31.03
C HIS A 237 -5.21 0.70 -30.84
N CYS A 238 -5.94 0.51 -31.93
CA CYS A 238 -7.35 0.18 -31.98
C CYS A 238 -7.56 -1.13 -32.75
N ASP A 239 -8.10 -2.17 -32.10
CA ASP A 239 -8.24 -3.51 -32.68
C ASP A 239 -9.08 -3.56 -33.96
N HIS A 240 -9.99 -2.58 -34.13
CA HIS A 240 -10.89 -2.50 -35.27
C HIS A 240 -10.30 -1.74 -36.47
N LYS A 241 -9.10 -1.15 -36.35
CA LYS A 241 -8.47 -0.32 -37.38
C LYS A 241 -7.02 -0.72 -37.68
N ASP A 242 -6.31 -1.21 -36.68
CA ASP A 242 -4.86 -1.39 -36.74
C ASP A 242 -4.49 -2.87 -36.82
N GLU A 243 -3.30 -3.15 -37.36
CA GLU A 243 -2.76 -4.52 -37.41
C GLU A 243 -2.50 -5.08 -36.00
N PRO A 244 -2.74 -6.38 -35.76
CA PRO A 244 -2.54 -6.99 -34.45
C PRO A 244 -1.11 -6.81 -33.93
N LEU A 245 -1.00 -6.39 -32.66
CA LEU A 245 0.27 -6.28 -31.96
C LEU A 245 0.66 -7.59 -31.27
N PRO A 246 1.97 -7.86 -31.08
CA PRO A 246 2.43 -8.88 -30.14
C PRO A 246 1.83 -8.65 -28.74
N THR A 247 1.67 -9.73 -27.99
CA THR A 247 1.06 -9.69 -26.67
C THR A 247 1.96 -10.31 -25.60
N CYS A 248 1.73 -9.89 -24.36
CA CYS A 248 2.34 -10.44 -23.15
C CYS A 248 1.24 -11.01 -22.26
N GLU A 249 1.56 -12.06 -21.52
CA GLU A 249 0.67 -12.56 -20.46
C GLU A 249 1.24 -12.25 -19.08
N TYR A 250 0.41 -11.74 -18.19
CA TYR A 250 0.75 -11.52 -16.79
C TYR A 250 -0.49 -11.72 -15.90
N ASN A 251 -0.36 -12.60 -14.89
CA ASN A 251 -1.46 -12.96 -13.97
C ASN A 251 -2.77 -13.35 -14.69
N GLY A 252 -2.67 -14.12 -15.76
CA GLY A 252 -3.83 -14.58 -16.54
C GLY A 252 -4.54 -13.49 -17.35
N LYS A 253 -3.94 -12.30 -17.48
CA LYS A 253 -4.40 -11.22 -18.36
C LYS A 253 -3.41 -11.02 -19.50
N THR A 254 -3.95 -10.85 -20.69
CA THR A 254 -3.19 -10.51 -21.90
C THR A 254 -3.07 -8.99 -22.03
N TYR A 255 -1.87 -8.53 -22.37
CA TYR A 255 -1.53 -7.13 -22.59
C TYR A 255 -0.92 -6.97 -23.98
N LYS A 256 -1.20 -5.86 -24.66
CA LYS A 256 -0.63 -5.56 -25.97
C LYS A 256 0.77 -4.98 -25.82
N TYR A 257 1.61 -5.15 -26.83
CA TYR A 257 2.93 -4.50 -26.89
C TYR A 257 2.81 -2.99 -26.64
N GLY A 258 3.62 -2.46 -25.72
CA GLY A 258 3.58 -1.07 -25.26
C GLY A 258 2.52 -0.79 -24.20
N GLN A 259 1.62 -1.72 -23.88
CA GLN A 259 0.62 -1.50 -22.83
C GLN A 259 1.26 -1.56 -21.44
N MET A 260 0.89 -0.62 -20.57
CA MET A 260 1.30 -0.65 -19.16
C MET A 260 0.64 -1.80 -18.40
N ILE A 261 1.43 -2.40 -17.52
CA ILE A 261 1.04 -3.42 -16.55
C ILE A 261 1.35 -2.83 -15.17
N TYR A 262 0.38 -2.92 -14.25
CA TYR A 262 0.53 -2.52 -12.86
C TYR A 262 0.46 -3.76 -11.96
N PRO A 263 1.60 -4.44 -11.73
CA PRO A 263 1.69 -5.54 -10.77
C PRO A 263 1.22 -5.14 -9.37
N LYS A 264 0.87 -6.14 -8.54
CA LYS A 264 0.76 -5.92 -7.10
C LYS A 264 2.15 -5.57 -6.56
N GLY A 265 2.30 -4.37 -6.02
CA GLY A 265 3.57 -3.85 -5.52
C GLY A 265 3.95 -2.53 -6.20
N CYS A 266 5.22 -2.16 -6.07
CA CYS A 266 5.69 -0.81 -6.37
C CYS A 266 6.53 -0.74 -7.63
N GLN A 267 5.98 -1.29 -8.71
CA GLN A 267 6.59 -1.31 -10.02
C GLN A 267 5.56 -0.93 -11.07
N SER A 268 6.02 -0.26 -12.11
CA SER A 268 5.29 -0.10 -13.37
C SER A 268 6.04 -0.88 -14.43
N CYS A 269 5.30 -1.69 -15.21
CA CYS A 269 5.88 -2.47 -16.28
C CYS A 269 5.25 -2.13 -17.61
N ILE A 270 5.97 -2.38 -18.69
CA ILE A 270 5.48 -2.23 -20.06
C ILE A 270 5.60 -3.58 -20.75
N CYS A 271 4.51 -4.07 -21.33
CA CYS A 271 4.55 -5.25 -22.18
C CYS A 271 5.49 -4.96 -23.36
N GLY A 272 6.58 -5.71 -23.46
CA GLY A 272 7.62 -5.47 -24.45
C GLY A 272 8.17 -6.76 -25.03
N GLU A 273 9.14 -6.61 -25.92
CA GLU A 273 9.78 -7.74 -26.59
C GLU A 273 10.47 -8.65 -25.57
N GLY A 274 10.35 -9.97 -25.78
CA GLY A 274 10.99 -10.97 -24.91
C GLY A 274 10.35 -11.13 -23.52
N TRP A 275 9.19 -10.50 -23.26
CA TRP A 275 8.50 -10.60 -21.97
C TRP A 275 8.38 -12.06 -21.49
N ASN A 276 8.94 -12.33 -20.32
CA ASN A 276 8.99 -13.66 -19.72
C ASN A 276 8.13 -13.79 -18.45
N GLY A 277 7.34 -12.76 -18.12
CA GLY A 277 6.51 -12.71 -16.91
C GLY A 277 7.23 -12.28 -15.63
N THR A 278 8.54 -12.01 -15.68
CA THR A 278 9.30 -11.59 -14.50
C THR A 278 9.21 -10.07 -14.27
N LEU A 279 9.18 -9.66 -13.00
CA LEU A 279 9.06 -8.26 -12.59
C LEU A 279 10.43 -7.58 -12.47
N GLY A 280 11.19 -7.57 -13.55
CA GLY A 280 12.54 -7.01 -13.61
C GLY A 280 12.81 -6.21 -14.87
N GLU A 281 14.04 -5.72 -14.98
CA GLU A 281 14.52 -5.11 -16.22
C GLU A 281 14.52 -6.13 -17.37
N PRO A 282 14.25 -5.69 -18.61
CA PRO A 282 14.06 -4.30 -19.04
C PRO A 282 12.60 -3.80 -18.93
N TRP A 283 11.65 -4.66 -18.56
CA TRP A 283 10.22 -4.34 -18.71
C TRP A 283 9.63 -3.57 -17.53
N CYS A 284 10.15 -3.79 -16.33
CA CYS A 284 9.62 -3.22 -15.10
C CYS A 284 10.60 -2.24 -14.49
N ARG A 285 10.07 -1.11 -14.01
CA ARG A 285 10.82 -0.12 -13.23
C ARG A 285 10.12 0.12 -11.90
N PRO A 286 10.88 0.46 -10.84
CA PRO A 286 10.26 0.90 -9.60
C PRO A 286 9.43 2.15 -9.87
N VAL A 287 8.27 2.25 -9.24
CA VAL A 287 7.61 3.55 -9.09
C VAL A 287 8.56 4.43 -8.26
N LEU A 288 8.66 5.72 -8.57
CA LEU A 288 9.44 6.68 -7.81
C LEU A 288 8.46 7.72 -7.26
N CYS A 289 8.55 8.04 -5.97
CA CYS A 289 7.72 9.09 -5.38
C CYS A 289 8.47 10.41 -5.24
N GLU A 290 9.76 10.41 -5.57
CA GLU A 290 10.65 11.58 -5.59
C GLU A 290 10.53 12.44 -4.32
N MET A 291 10.67 11.78 -3.16
CA MET A 291 10.44 12.35 -1.82
C MET A 291 11.10 13.72 -1.61
N PHE A 292 12.36 13.88 -2.03
CA PHE A 292 13.07 15.15 -1.87
C PHE A 292 12.58 16.25 -2.82
N LEU A 293 12.22 15.91 -4.06
CA LEU A 293 11.75 16.89 -5.05
C LEU A 293 10.40 17.47 -4.63
N HIS A 294 9.49 16.64 -4.10
CA HIS A 294 8.14 17.08 -3.74
C HIS A 294 7.99 17.49 -2.28
N TYR A 295 8.77 16.91 -1.37
CA TYR A 295 8.52 17.00 0.08
C TYR A 295 9.74 17.37 0.91
N GLY A 296 10.82 17.87 0.30
CA GLY A 296 12.05 18.26 1.00
C GLY A 296 11.85 19.21 2.19
N ASN A 297 10.85 20.10 2.13
CA ASN A 297 10.49 20.99 3.25
C ASN A 297 9.87 20.26 4.44
N TRP A 298 9.08 19.21 4.19
CA TRP A 298 8.45 18.41 5.24
C TRP A 298 9.49 17.52 5.94
N LEU A 299 10.37 16.90 5.15
CA LEU A 299 11.47 16.08 5.65
C LEU A 299 12.37 16.87 6.61
N ARG A 300 12.71 18.12 6.25
CA ARG A 300 13.55 19.01 7.08
C ARG A 300 12.92 19.36 8.43
N GLN A 301 11.60 19.38 8.49
CA GLN A 301 10.85 19.66 9.72
C GLN A 301 10.67 18.41 10.59
N GLY A 302 11.28 17.28 10.20
CA GLY A 302 11.11 15.99 10.88
C GLY A 302 9.71 15.41 10.70
N CYS A 303 8.95 15.88 9.71
CA CYS A 303 7.64 15.33 9.40
C CYS A 303 7.80 14.00 8.66
N VAL A 304 6.88 13.08 8.92
CA VAL A 304 6.84 11.76 8.28
C VAL A 304 5.63 11.64 7.36
N PRO A 305 5.78 10.93 6.23
CA PRO A 305 4.70 10.78 5.27
C PRO A 305 3.59 9.83 5.76
N THR A 306 2.37 10.09 5.31
CA THR A 306 1.22 9.19 5.50
C THR A 306 0.90 8.41 4.24
N TYR A 307 0.44 7.17 4.39
CA TYR A 307 -0.03 6.30 3.30
C TYR A 307 -1.50 5.91 3.54
N TYR A 308 -2.29 5.58 2.51
CA TYR A 308 -3.63 5.03 2.74
C TYR A 308 -3.56 3.60 3.29
N THR A 309 -2.64 2.79 2.77
CA THR A 309 -2.53 1.37 3.14
C THR A 309 -1.08 0.93 3.39
N PRO A 310 -0.89 -0.18 4.14
CA PRO A 310 0.42 -0.84 4.32
C PRO A 310 1.10 -1.35 3.05
N ASP A 311 0.42 -1.35 1.91
CA ASP A 311 0.94 -1.80 0.62
C ASP A 311 1.10 -0.65 -0.39
N ASP A 312 0.75 0.57 0.01
CA ASP A 312 0.84 1.74 -0.86
C ASP A 312 2.28 2.06 -1.24
N CYS A 313 2.37 2.61 -2.44
CA CYS A 313 3.63 2.88 -3.08
C CYS A 313 4.17 4.27 -2.79
N CYS A 314 3.32 5.28 -2.92
CA CYS A 314 3.66 6.65 -2.63
C CYS A 314 2.77 7.19 -1.52
N PRO A 315 3.29 8.12 -0.71
CA PRO A 315 2.50 8.74 0.32
C PRO A 315 1.47 9.69 -0.27
N ILE A 316 0.47 9.96 0.52
CA ILE A 316 -0.57 10.94 0.22
C ILE A 316 -0.10 12.34 0.66
N PRO A 317 -0.75 13.42 0.20
CA PRO A 317 -0.46 14.79 0.63
C PRO A 317 -0.85 15.12 2.08
N GLU A 318 -0.74 14.15 2.99
CA GLU A 318 -0.99 14.26 4.43
C GLU A 318 0.30 13.89 5.17
N TRP A 319 0.82 14.81 5.98
CA TRP A 319 2.11 14.66 6.65
C TRP A 319 1.96 14.85 8.14
N ARG A 320 2.54 13.93 8.91
CA ARG A 320 2.55 14.03 10.36
C ARG A 320 3.83 14.72 10.82
N CYS A 321 3.69 15.96 11.27
CA CYS A 321 4.80 16.75 11.81
C CYS A 321 4.86 16.68 13.34
N PRO A 322 6.06 16.74 13.95
CA PRO A 322 6.20 16.77 15.39
C PRO A 322 5.53 17.99 16.04
N SER A 323 4.93 17.78 17.21
CA SER A 323 4.27 18.79 18.04
C SER A 323 4.61 18.55 19.51
N GLU A 324 4.63 19.62 20.32
CA GLU A 324 4.85 19.52 21.78
C GLU A 324 3.70 18.79 22.50
N ALA A 325 2.54 18.65 21.86
CA ALA A 325 1.40 17.90 22.39
C ALA A 325 1.49 16.37 22.16
N ASP A 326 2.51 15.92 21.42
CA ASP A 326 2.64 14.52 21.05
C ASP A 326 3.08 13.67 22.24
N THR A 327 2.41 12.54 22.42
CA THR A 327 2.75 11.57 23.46
C THR A 327 2.84 10.16 22.88
N ILE A 328 3.52 9.28 23.62
CA ILE A 328 3.64 7.86 23.27
C ILE A 328 2.47 7.11 23.89
N ILE A 329 1.82 6.27 23.10
CA ILE A 329 0.82 5.31 23.54
C ILE A 329 1.45 3.92 23.49
N ASP A 330 1.46 3.25 24.64
CA ASP A 330 1.90 1.87 24.74
C ASP A 330 0.76 0.93 24.33
N PRO A 331 0.96 0.08 23.30
CA PRO A 331 0.11 -1.08 23.16
C PRO A 331 0.39 -2.08 24.30
N GLU A 332 -0.35 -3.19 24.31
CA GLU A 332 -0.09 -4.32 25.22
C GLU A 332 1.41 -4.64 25.34
N PRO A 333 1.95 -4.83 26.57
CA PRO A 333 3.40 -4.96 26.81
C PRO A 333 4.10 -6.05 25.99
N SER A 334 3.36 -7.12 25.64
CA SER A 334 3.87 -8.25 24.85
C SER A 334 4.19 -7.90 23.39
N LYS A 335 3.82 -6.70 22.91
CA LYS A 335 4.02 -6.24 21.53
C LYS A 335 5.15 -5.22 21.38
N ILE A 336 5.78 -4.80 22.47
CA ILE A 336 6.83 -3.79 22.46
C ILE A 336 8.19 -4.49 22.48
N ALA A 337 9.04 -4.20 21.50
CA ALA A 337 10.39 -4.72 21.49
C ALA A 337 11.24 -3.97 22.54
N THR A 338 12.05 -4.71 23.32
CA THR A 338 13.02 -4.09 24.22
C THR A 338 14.21 -3.56 23.42
N PRO A 339 14.42 -2.24 23.33
CA PRO A 339 15.55 -1.69 22.59
C PRO A 339 16.85 -1.98 23.35
N LYS A 340 17.88 -2.43 22.63
CA LYS A 340 19.24 -2.61 23.18
C LYS A 340 20.04 -1.31 23.13
N SER A 341 19.64 -0.38 22.27
CA SER A 341 20.26 0.93 22.12
C SER A 341 19.26 1.96 21.57
N LYS A 342 19.62 3.24 21.65
CA LYS A 342 18.81 4.33 21.04
C LYS A 342 18.68 4.22 19.52
N ASP A 343 19.65 3.60 18.86
CA ASP A 343 19.62 3.42 17.40
C ASP A 343 18.56 2.38 16.96
N GLU A 344 18.02 1.60 17.89
CA GLU A 344 16.93 0.64 17.65
C GLU A 344 15.54 1.26 17.89
N MET A 345 15.45 2.57 18.05
CA MET A 345 14.22 3.31 18.31
C MET A 345 13.87 4.24 17.15
N CYS A 346 12.57 4.45 16.92
CA CYS A 346 12.09 5.48 16.01
C CYS A 346 12.04 6.83 16.71
N ARG A 347 12.50 7.87 16.05
CA ARG A 347 12.47 9.24 16.53
C ARG A 347 11.32 10.01 15.88
N PHE A 348 10.63 10.82 16.68
CA PHE A 348 9.62 11.76 16.20
C PHE A 348 9.65 13.04 17.04
N GLY A 349 10.24 14.11 16.50
CA GLY A 349 10.57 15.30 17.29
C GLY A 349 11.50 14.96 18.46
N LYS A 350 11.02 15.19 19.68
CA LYS A 350 11.76 14.88 20.93
C LYS A 350 11.46 13.48 21.48
N LEU A 351 10.57 12.72 20.84
CA LEU A 351 10.13 11.41 21.31
C LEU A 351 10.99 10.31 20.69
N ASP A 352 11.38 9.35 21.53
CA ASP A 352 12.00 8.08 21.12
C ASP A 352 11.01 6.95 21.39
N LEU A 353 10.59 6.24 20.33
CA LEU A 353 9.62 5.15 20.35
C LEU A 353 10.33 3.82 20.09
N ALA A 354 10.19 2.87 21.00
CA ALA A 354 10.55 1.49 20.77
C ALA A 354 9.67 0.86 19.68
N VAL A 355 10.21 -0.11 18.94
CA VAL A 355 9.44 -0.84 17.92
C VAL A 355 8.20 -1.47 18.56
N GLY A 356 7.04 -1.19 17.95
CA GLY A 356 5.71 -1.55 18.46
C GLY A 356 4.94 -0.39 19.08
N GLN A 357 5.60 0.63 19.64
CA GLN A 357 4.92 1.78 20.25
C GLN A 357 4.23 2.68 19.21
N MET A 358 3.20 3.41 19.64
CA MET A 358 2.38 4.27 18.80
C MET A 358 2.44 5.73 19.26
N LEU A 359 2.20 6.67 18.34
CA LEU A 359 1.98 8.07 18.70
C LEU A 359 0.52 8.31 19.05
N SER A 360 0.29 9.30 19.91
CA SER A 360 -1.04 9.81 20.19
C SER A 360 -1.75 10.29 18.91
N PRO A 361 -3.05 9.98 18.75
CA PRO A 361 -3.81 10.45 17.61
C PRO A 361 -3.89 11.98 17.62
N VAL A 362 -3.82 12.60 16.44
CA VAL A 362 -4.09 14.03 16.29
C VAL A 362 -5.61 14.22 16.28
N LYS A 363 -6.08 15.23 17.01
CA LYS A 363 -7.50 15.57 17.04
C LYS A 363 -8.01 15.84 15.62
N ASP A 364 -9.17 15.29 15.29
CA ASP A 364 -9.82 15.44 13.97
C ASP A 364 -8.98 14.90 12.79
N SER A 365 -7.98 14.06 13.06
CA SER A 365 -7.16 13.38 12.05
C SER A 365 -7.32 11.87 12.14
N CYS A 366 -7.31 11.23 10.98
CA CYS A 366 -7.35 9.78 10.84
C CYS A 366 -5.96 9.14 10.79
N VAL A 367 -4.90 9.92 10.97
CA VAL A 367 -3.53 9.43 10.83
C VAL A 367 -3.11 8.66 12.08
N GLN A 368 -2.69 7.41 11.87
CA GLN A 368 -2.10 6.57 12.90
C GLN A 368 -0.63 6.32 12.58
N CYS A 369 0.23 6.59 13.56
CA CYS A 369 1.66 6.41 13.41
C CYS A 369 2.21 5.47 14.47
N SER A 370 3.11 4.59 14.07
CA SER A 370 3.77 3.65 14.97
C SER A 370 5.23 3.43 14.57
N CYS A 371 6.04 2.99 15.53
CA CYS A 371 7.40 2.58 15.25
C CYS A 371 7.40 1.14 14.74
N VAL A 372 7.62 0.97 13.43
CA VAL A 372 7.69 -0.35 12.79
C VAL A 372 9.10 -0.67 12.30
N MET A 373 9.83 0.34 11.82
CA MET A 373 11.20 0.19 11.35
C MET A 373 11.97 1.51 11.62
N PRO A 374 12.96 1.52 12.52
CA PRO A 374 13.76 2.71 12.80
C PRO A 374 14.51 3.23 11.55
N PRO A 375 14.81 4.55 11.47
CA PRO A 375 14.81 5.51 12.58
C PRO A 375 13.58 6.42 12.70
N HIS A 376 12.58 6.33 11.83
CA HIS A 376 11.38 7.17 11.87
C HIS A 376 10.11 6.34 12.06
N VAL A 377 9.09 6.97 12.64
CA VAL A 377 7.76 6.35 12.72
C VAL A 377 7.13 6.26 11.32
N SER A 378 6.22 5.31 11.15
CA SER A 378 5.48 5.09 9.89
C SER A 378 4.01 5.41 10.12
N CYS A 379 3.39 6.14 9.19
CA CYS A 379 2.02 6.59 9.33
C CYS A 379 1.09 6.03 8.24
N ILE A 380 -0.09 5.61 8.65
CA ILE A 380 -1.17 5.15 7.75
C ILE A 380 -2.48 5.84 8.09
N MET A 381 -3.36 5.99 7.09
CA MET A 381 -4.73 6.41 7.31
C MET A 381 -5.52 5.28 7.98
N ASN A 382 -6.12 5.58 9.13
CA ASN A 382 -7.09 4.70 9.75
C ASN A 382 -8.44 4.88 9.07
N THR A 383 -8.85 3.91 8.25
CA THR A 383 -10.12 3.93 7.53
C THR A 383 -11.36 3.84 8.44
N THR A 384 -11.20 3.44 9.70
CA THR A 384 -12.30 3.32 10.68
C THR A 384 -12.60 4.63 11.43
N CYS A 385 -11.78 5.66 11.26
CA CYS A 385 -11.95 6.95 11.94
C CYS A 385 -13.26 7.69 11.59
N HIS A 386 -13.85 7.41 10.43
CA HIS A 386 -15.08 8.04 9.94
C HIS A 386 -16.34 7.25 10.29
N GLU A 387 -16.24 6.13 11.01
CA GLU A 387 -17.40 5.35 11.46
C GLU A 387 -17.96 5.81 12.82
N ALA A 388 -17.69 7.05 13.23
CA ALA A 388 -18.47 7.67 14.29
C ALA A 388 -19.88 7.98 13.73
N PRO A 389 -20.96 7.50 14.37
CA PRO A 389 -22.30 7.68 13.83
C PRO A 389 -22.61 9.17 13.73
N PHE A 390 -23.06 9.61 12.55
CA PHE A 390 -23.97 10.74 12.45
C PHE A 390 -25.21 10.39 13.28
N THR A 391 -25.15 10.58 14.60
CA THR A 391 -26.34 10.78 15.40
C THR A 391 -26.89 12.12 14.93
N SER A 392 -27.82 12.04 13.99
CA SER A 392 -28.74 13.11 13.63
C SER A 392 -29.30 13.69 14.92
N ILE A 393 -28.85 14.89 15.28
CA ILE A 393 -29.52 15.74 16.25
C ILE A 393 -30.87 16.09 15.60
N LYS A 394 -31.95 15.58 16.17
CA LYS A 394 -33.32 16.02 15.91
C LYS A 394 -33.73 17.05 16.93
#